data_AF-A0A151UGZ2-F1
#
_entry.id   AF-A0A151UGZ2-F1
#
_cell.length_a   1.000
_cell.length_b   1.000
_cell.length_c   1.000
_cell.angle_alpha   90.00
_cell.angle_beta   90.00
_cell.angle_gamma   90.00
#
_symmetry.space_group_name_H-M   'P 1'
#
loop_
_entity.id
_entity.type
_entity.pdbx_description
1 polymer ?
#
loop_
_entity_poly.entity_id
_entity_poly.type
_entity_poly.pdbx_seq_one_letter_code
_entity_poly.pdbx_strand_id
1 'polypeptide(L)'
;LLQNDIRIIKGRVKCKKCQQEFEMLLDLEEKVSTLREFVDRERETLRDRAPRAWIKPELPKYSKCGKENCIKPILKDIKKKAINWLFLLLSQLLSSCTIDQLKYFYKHTNNRPTGAKDHLHYLIYMSLLKHLVPEWFA
;
A
#
# COMPACT_ATOMS: atom_id res chain seq x y z
N LEU A 1 6.20 13.78 8.85
CA LEU A 1 7.24 12.94 8.19
C LEU A 1 8.27 13.81 7.49
N LEU A 2 7.87 14.62 6.49
CA LEU A 2 8.78 15.59 5.85
C LEU A 2 9.31 16.65 6.84
N GLN A 3 8.46 17.10 7.78
CA GLN A 3 8.87 17.97 8.89
C GLN A 3 9.92 17.34 9.83
N ASN A 4 10.08 16.01 9.80
CA ASN A 4 11.08 15.28 10.57
C ASN A 4 12.25 14.81 9.67
N ASP A 5 12.41 15.41 8.49
CA ASP A 5 13.41 15.10 7.45
C ASP A 5 13.42 13.63 6.98
N ILE A 6 12.29 12.93 7.13
CA ILE A 6 12.11 11.58 6.57
C ILE A 6 11.68 11.72 5.11
N ARG A 7 12.64 11.60 4.19
CA ARG A 7 12.41 11.72 2.74
C ARG A 7 12.28 10.38 2.02
N ILE A 8 12.94 9.34 2.54
CA ILE A 8 12.93 8.01 1.92
C ILE A 8 12.25 7.02 2.85
N ILE A 9 11.34 6.23 2.29
CA ILE A 9 10.80 5.03 2.93
C ILE A 9 11.27 3.79 2.19
N LYS A 10 11.57 2.74 2.95
CA LYS A 10 12.14 1.51 2.42
C LYS A 10 11.36 0.25 2.80
N GLY A 11 11.45 -0.77 1.96
CA GLY A 11 10.85 -2.06 2.22
C GLY A 11 11.49 -3.18 1.40
N ARG A 12 11.56 -4.37 2.01
CA ARG A 12 12.09 -5.57 1.34
C ARG A 12 11.03 -6.18 0.44
N VAL A 13 11.41 -6.39 -0.81
CA VAL A 13 10.54 -6.94 -1.85
C VAL A 13 11.26 -8.04 -2.61
N LYS A 14 10.48 -8.85 -3.34
CA LYS A 14 11.03 -9.83 -4.27
C LYS A 14 10.28 -9.86 -5.59
N CYS A 15 11.02 -10.14 -6.64
CA CYS A 15 10.46 -10.43 -7.95
C CYS A 15 9.93 -11.88 -7.98
N LYS A 16 8.64 -12.08 -8.26
CA LYS A 16 8.02 -13.40 -8.41
C LYS A 16 8.54 -14.20 -9.61
N LYS A 17 9.23 -13.55 -10.56
CA LYS A 17 9.71 -14.19 -11.79
C LYS A 17 11.15 -14.67 -11.67
N CYS A 18 12.08 -13.80 -11.29
CA CYS A 18 13.48 -14.17 -11.11
C CYS A 18 13.86 -14.51 -9.66
N GLN A 19 12.90 -14.47 -8.72
CA GLN A 19 13.10 -14.71 -7.28
C GLN A 19 14.08 -13.76 -6.58
N GLN A 20 14.64 -12.77 -7.30
CA GLN A 20 15.56 -11.80 -6.72
C GLN A 20 14.88 -10.97 -5.62
N GLU A 21 15.54 -10.92 -4.46
CA GLU A 21 15.18 -10.05 -3.34
C GLU A 21 16.00 -8.76 -3.40
N PHE A 22 15.39 -7.65 -3.00
CA PHE A 22 16.03 -6.34 -2.97
C PHE A 22 15.31 -5.38 -2.01
N GLU A 23 16.00 -4.33 -1.58
CA GLU A 23 15.40 -3.21 -0.87
C GLU A 23 14.88 -2.19 -1.87
N MET A 24 13.59 -1.88 -1.80
CA MET A 24 12.96 -0.84 -2.59
C MET A 24 12.96 0.45 -1.77
N LEU A 25 13.45 1.52 -2.39
CA LEU A 25 13.44 2.88 -1.84
C LEU A 25 12.36 3.68 -2.56
N LEU A 26 11.58 4.43 -1.80
CA LEU A 26 10.56 5.33 -2.33
C LEU A 26 10.82 6.73 -1.79
N ASP A 27 10.82 7.70 -2.69
CA ASP A 27 10.73 9.11 -2.32
C ASP A 27 9.32 9.39 -1.77
N LEU A 28 9.26 9.88 -0.55
CA LEU A 28 8.01 10.11 0.15
C LEU A 28 7.20 11.23 -0.51
N GLU A 29 7.85 12.31 -0.93
CA GLU A 29 7.19 13.46 -1.53
C GLU A 29 6.60 13.09 -2.89
N GLU A 30 7.40 12.44 -3.74
CA GLU A 30 6.98 11.94 -5.05
C GLU A 30 5.79 10.98 -4.92
N LYS A 31 5.87 10.00 -4.00
CA LYS A 31 4.81 8.99 -3.85
C LYS A 31 3.55 9.55 -3.19
N VAL A 32 3.66 10.49 -2.27
CA VAL A 32 2.48 11.16 -1.69
C VAL A 32 1.81 12.04 -2.74
N SER A 33 2.57 12.77 -3.56
CA SER A 33 2.05 13.57 -4.68
C SER A 33 1.32 12.68 -5.70
N THR A 34 1.94 11.58 -6.15
CA THR A 34 1.31 10.61 -7.05
C THR A 34 0.03 10.01 -6.44
N LEU A 35 0.06 9.71 -5.14
CA LEU A 35 -1.10 9.17 -4.43
C LEU A 35 -2.24 10.20 -4.35
N ARG A 36 -1.92 11.49 -4.22
CA ARG A 36 -2.89 12.58 -4.21
C ARG A 36 -3.64 12.66 -5.54
N GLU A 37 -2.90 12.74 -6.64
CA GLU A 37 -3.48 12.78 -7.99
C GLU A 37 -4.38 11.57 -8.25
N PHE A 38 -3.96 10.39 -7.78
CA PHE A 38 -4.78 9.19 -7.86
C PHE A 38 -6.09 9.32 -7.08
N VAL A 39 -6.02 9.75 -5.81
CA VAL A 39 -7.20 9.89 -4.94
C VAL A 39 -8.16 10.93 -5.49
N ASP A 40 -7.65 12.06 -5.97
CA ASP A 40 -8.47 13.12 -6.56
C ASP A 40 -9.19 12.64 -7.82
N ARG A 41 -8.52 11.85 -8.68
CA ARG A 41 -9.14 11.25 -9.87
C ARG A 41 -10.22 10.23 -9.54
N GLU A 42 -9.98 9.38 -8.54
CA GLU A 42 -10.90 8.28 -8.18
C GLU A 42 -11.94 8.67 -7.13
N ARG A 43 -11.94 9.92 -6.64
CA ARG A 43 -12.77 10.36 -5.50
C ARG A 43 -14.25 9.95 -5.60
N GLU A 44 -14.84 10.07 -6.78
CA GLU A 44 -16.24 9.72 -7.04
C GLU A 44 -16.51 8.20 -7.04
N THR A 45 -15.48 7.39 -7.32
CA THR A 45 -15.54 5.91 -7.32
C THR A 45 -15.18 5.31 -5.96
N LEU A 46 -14.54 6.09 -5.07
CA LEU A 46 -14.20 5.75 -3.70
C LEU A 46 -15.40 5.79 -2.74
N ARG A 47 -16.39 4.91 -2.95
CA ARG A 47 -17.57 4.82 -2.07
C ARG A 47 -17.38 3.78 -0.95
N ASP A 48 -17.51 2.50 -1.30
CA ASP A 48 -17.50 1.37 -0.37
C ASP A 48 -16.46 0.29 -0.72
N ARG A 49 -15.80 0.41 -1.88
CA ARG A 49 -14.87 -0.60 -2.40
C ARG A 49 -13.62 0.03 -2.99
N ALA A 50 -12.52 -0.72 -2.90
CA ALA A 50 -11.25 -0.31 -3.47
C ALA A 50 -11.36 -0.39 -5.00
N PRO A 51 -11.01 0.69 -5.74
CA PRO A 51 -10.95 0.65 -7.20
C PRO A 51 -10.04 -0.48 -7.67
N ARG A 52 -10.31 -1.02 -8.87
CA ARG A 52 -9.47 -2.09 -9.44
C ARG A 52 -7.99 -1.72 -9.48
N ALA A 53 -7.68 -0.45 -9.71
CA ALA A 53 -6.31 0.06 -9.73
C ALA A 53 -5.62 0.00 -8.34
N TRP A 54 -6.36 0.04 -7.22
CA TRP A 54 -5.77 -0.18 -5.87
C TRP A 54 -5.49 -1.65 -5.59
N ILE A 55 -6.32 -2.54 -6.14
CA ILE A 55 -6.19 -3.99 -5.95
C ILE A 55 -5.15 -4.57 -6.93
N LYS A 56 -5.06 -4.01 -8.13
CA LYS A 56 -4.16 -4.45 -9.19
C LYS A 56 -3.46 -3.23 -9.81
N PRO A 57 -2.52 -2.63 -9.07
CA PRO A 57 -1.76 -1.51 -9.57
C PRO A 57 -0.80 -1.95 -10.67
N GLU A 58 -0.61 -1.08 -11.65
CA GLU A 58 0.42 -1.22 -12.66
C GLU A 58 1.75 -0.84 -12.02
N LEU A 59 2.47 -1.85 -11.52
CA LEU A 59 3.75 -1.67 -10.88
C LEU A 59 4.83 -1.40 -11.94
N PRO A 60 5.82 -0.53 -11.64
CA PRO A 60 6.90 -0.24 -12.55
C PRO A 60 7.68 -1.51 -12.92
N LYS A 61 8.27 -1.51 -14.12
CA LYS A 61 9.11 -2.60 -14.62
C LYS A 61 10.27 -2.84 -13.66
N TYR A 62 10.48 -4.10 -13.26
CA TYR A 62 11.69 -4.45 -12.52
C TYR A 62 12.87 -4.49 -13.49
N SER A 63 13.78 -3.53 -13.37
CA SER A 63 14.88 -3.28 -14.30
C SER A 63 15.74 -4.50 -14.62
N LYS A 64 15.95 -5.41 -13.65
CA LYS A 64 16.81 -6.59 -13.85
C LYS A 64 16.16 -7.74 -14.63
N CYS A 65 14.83 -7.87 -14.63
CA CYS A 65 14.15 -8.94 -15.39
C CYS A 65 13.25 -8.44 -16.51
N GLY A 66 13.04 -7.12 -16.60
CA GLY A 66 12.21 -6.47 -17.62
C GLY A 66 10.72 -6.82 -17.56
N LYS A 67 10.28 -7.60 -16.56
CA LYS A 67 8.88 -8.03 -16.42
C LYS A 67 8.10 -7.06 -15.54
N GLU A 68 6.88 -6.77 -16.00
CA GLU A 68 5.91 -5.94 -15.29
C GLU A 68 5.19 -6.74 -14.18
N ASN A 69 4.62 -6.02 -13.21
CA ASN A 69 3.69 -6.57 -12.21
C ASN A 69 4.20 -7.82 -11.46
N CYS A 70 5.53 -7.93 -11.32
CA CYS A 70 6.17 -9.12 -10.76
C CYS A 70 6.64 -8.93 -9.32
N ILE A 71 6.61 -7.71 -8.78
CA ILE A 71 7.13 -7.39 -7.45
C ILE A 71 6.09 -7.75 -6.38
N LYS A 72 6.55 -8.28 -5.24
CA LYS A 72 5.74 -8.42 -4.01
C LYS A 72 6.57 -8.13 -2.76
N PRO A 73 5.95 -7.67 -1.67
CA PRO A 73 6.64 -7.51 -0.39
C PRO A 73 7.00 -8.87 0.21
N ILE A 74 8.10 -8.91 0.96
CA ILE A 74 8.52 -10.09 1.72
C ILE A 74 7.94 -9.95 3.14
N LEU A 75 6.86 -10.69 3.42
CA LEU A 75 6.13 -10.59 4.70
C LEU A 75 6.15 -11.87 5.54
N LYS A 76 6.73 -12.98 5.04
CA LYS A 76 6.62 -14.33 5.63
C LYS A 76 7.08 -14.39 7.09
N ASP A 77 8.12 -13.63 7.44
CA ASP A 77 8.75 -13.66 8.77
C ASP A 77 8.56 -12.35 9.54
N ILE A 78 7.71 -11.44 9.04
CA ILE A 78 7.43 -10.15 9.68
C ILE A 78 6.23 -10.32 10.62
N LYS A 79 6.43 -10.02 11.92
CA LYS A 79 5.32 -9.93 12.89
C LYS A 79 4.30 -8.92 12.37
N LYS A 80 2.99 -9.22 12.43
CA LYS A 80 1.94 -8.36 11.87
C LYS A 80 2.01 -6.90 12.37
N LYS A 81 2.41 -6.68 13.63
CA LYS A 81 2.64 -5.35 14.23
C LYS A 81 3.82 -4.56 13.66
N ALA A 82 4.78 -5.24 13.03
CA ALA A 82 5.98 -4.66 12.45
C ALA A 82 5.85 -4.49 10.92
N ILE A 83 4.68 -4.75 10.35
CA ILE A 83 4.43 -4.49 8.93
C ILE A 83 4.50 -2.97 8.71
N ASN A 84 5.33 -2.55 7.75
CA ASN A 84 5.41 -1.16 7.33
C ASN A 84 4.23 -0.84 6.39
N TRP A 85 3.08 -0.51 6.98
CA TRP A 85 1.84 -0.23 6.24
C TRP A 85 1.95 0.99 5.32
N LEU A 86 2.71 2.00 5.73
CA LEU A 86 2.95 3.19 4.91
C LEU A 86 3.73 2.83 3.64
N PHE A 87 4.78 2.00 3.76
CA PHE A 87 5.52 1.52 2.59
C PHE A 87 4.59 0.74 1.65
N LEU A 88 3.74 -0.15 2.18
CA LEU A 88 2.81 -0.93 1.36
C LEU A 88 1.78 -0.06 0.64
N LEU A 89 1.32 1.02 1.28
CA LEU A 89 0.43 2.01 0.65
C LEU A 89 1.14 2.72 -0.51
N LEU A 90 2.29 3.32 -0.24
CA LEU A 90 3.01 4.15 -1.21
C LEU A 90 3.62 3.36 -2.37
N SER A 91 3.96 2.08 -2.15
CA SER A 91 4.37 1.15 -3.21
C SER A 91 3.20 0.51 -3.96
N GLN A 92 1.95 0.76 -3.53
CA GLN A 92 0.75 0.10 -4.04
C GLN A 92 0.81 -1.44 -3.87
N LEU A 93 1.53 -1.94 -2.86
CA LEU A 93 1.70 -3.37 -2.59
C LEU A 93 0.72 -3.93 -1.55
N LEU A 94 -0.24 -3.11 -1.06
CA LEU A 94 -1.29 -3.54 -0.11
C LEU A 94 -2.08 -4.75 -0.60
N SER A 95 -2.32 -4.88 -1.91
CA SER A 95 -3.03 -6.01 -2.51
C SER A 95 -2.32 -7.36 -2.35
N SER A 96 -1.02 -7.33 -2.06
CA SER A 96 -0.22 -8.52 -1.81
C SER A 96 -0.40 -9.07 -0.39
N CYS A 97 -1.08 -8.36 0.51
CA CYS A 97 -1.33 -8.83 1.87
C CYS A 97 -2.37 -9.96 1.91
N THR A 98 -2.20 -10.84 2.90
CA THR A 98 -3.19 -11.88 3.20
C THR A 98 -4.38 -11.28 3.94
N ILE A 99 -5.54 -11.94 3.87
CA ILE A 99 -6.74 -11.51 4.62
C ILE A 99 -6.45 -11.41 6.12
N ASP A 100 -5.62 -12.30 6.67
CA ASP A 100 -5.27 -12.28 8.10
C ASP A 100 -4.34 -11.14 8.51
N GLN A 101 -3.53 -10.63 7.58
CA GLN A 101 -2.74 -9.42 7.79
C GLN A 101 -3.66 -8.19 7.75
N LEU A 102 -4.55 -8.13 6.76
CA LEU A 102 -5.53 -7.04 6.62
C LEU A 102 -6.46 -6.98 7.85
N LYS A 103 -7.02 -8.11 8.27
CA LYS A 103 -7.84 -8.22 9.50
C LYS A 103 -7.09 -7.78 10.75
N TYR A 104 -5.78 -8.05 10.84
CA TYR A 104 -4.98 -7.63 11.99
C TYR A 104 -4.86 -6.12 12.07
N PHE A 105 -4.50 -5.45 10.97
CA PHE A 105 -4.48 -3.98 10.92
C PHE A 105 -5.84 -3.42 11.36
N TYR A 106 -6.89 -3.97 10.78
CA TYR A 106 -8.24 -3.47 10.96
C TYR A 106 -8.81 -3.71 12.37
N LYS A 107 -8.42 -4.79 13.05
CA LYS A 107 -8.76 -5.03 14.47
C LYS A 107 -8.29 -3.87 15.36
N HIS A 108 -7.23 -3.18 14.97
CA HIS A 108 -6.67 -2.05 15.70
C HIS A 108 -7.22 -0.68 15.24
N THR A 109 -8.14 -0.63 14.25
CA THR A 109 -8.71 0.62 13.72
C THR A 109 -10.17 0.88 14.12
N ASN A 110 -10.65 0.28 15.21
CA ASN A 110 -12.00 0.51 15.79
C ASN A 110 -13.22 0.24 14.88
N ASN A 111 -13.02 -0.48 13.78
CA ASN A 111 -14.07 -0.73 12.78
C ASN A 111 -14.50 -2.22 12.78
N ARG A 112 -15.76 -2.54 12.41
CA ARG A 112 -16.28 -3.93 12.40
C ARG A 112 -15.85 -4.71 11.15
N PRO A 113 -15.25 -5.92 11.27
CA PRO A 113 -14.73 -6.63 10.10
C PRO A 113 -15.85 -7.00 9.14
N THR A 114 -15.71 -6.64 7.87
CA THR A 114 -16.56 -7.15 6.79
C THR A 114 -15.88 -8.34 6.12
N GLY A 115 -16.67 -9.28 5.60
CA GLY A 115 -16.15 -10.55 5.05
C GLY A 115 -15.44 -10.42 3.70
N ALA A 116 -15.67 -9.34 2.96
CA ALA A 116 -15.21 -9.18 1.59
C ALA A 116 -13.80 -8.55 1.52
N LYS A 117 -12.90 -9.16 0.74
CA LYS A 117 -11.48 -8.74 0.66
C LYS A 117 -11.30 -7.35 0.05
N ASP A 118 -12.09 -7.01 -0.97
CA ASP A 118 -12.13 -5.68 -1.60
C ASP A 118 -12.58 -4.59 -0.62
N HIS A 119 -13.59 -4.89 0.21
CA HIS A 119 -14.04 -3.98 1.26
C HIS A 119 -12.97 -3.80 2.36
N LEU A 120 -12.29 -4.88 2.77
CA LEU A 120 -11.15 -4.78 3.70
C LEU A 120 -10.00 -3.93 3.15
N HIS A 121 -9.65 -4.08 1.86
CA HIS A 121 -8.63 -3.23 1.26
C HIS A 121 -9.06 -1.76 1.27
N TYR A 122 -10.30 -1.46 0.88
CA TYR A 122 -10.84 -0.10 0.88
C TYR A 122 -10.67 0.56 2.25
N LEU A 123 -11.14 -0.14 3.29
CA LEU A 123 -11.10 0.36 4.66
C LEU A 123 -9.67 0.63 5.15
N ILE A 124 -8.73 -0.24 4.77
CA ILE A 124 -7.32 -0.08 5.13
C ILE A 124 -6.68 1.08 4.37
N TYR A 125 -6.93 1.19 3.06
CA TYR A 125 -6.48 2.33 2.26
C TYR A 125 -6.99 3.64 2.84
N MET A 126 -8.29 3.75 3.10
CA MET A 126 -8.89 4.97 3.65
C MET A 126 -8.37 5.29 5.06
N SER A 127 -8.20 4.28 5.91
CA SER A 127 -7.62 4.48 7.25
C SER A 127 -6.18 4.99 7.16
N LEU A 128 -5.35 4.42 6.28
CA LEU A 128 -3.97 4.87 6.10
C LEU A 128 -3.89 6.27 5.48
N LEU A 129 -4.74 6.57 4.50
CA LEU A 129 -4.84 7.89 3.87
C LEU A 129 -5.21 8.96 4.90
N LYS A 130 -6.25 8.73 5.72
CA LYS A 130 -6.66 9.67 6.76
C LYS A 130 -5.58 9.92 7.82
N HIS A 131 -4.75 8.92 8.12
CA HIS A 131 -3.62 9.09 9.03
C HIS A 131 -2.44 9.83 8.40
N LEU A 132 -2.23 9.66 7.09
CA LEU A 132 -1.10 10.26 6.37
C LEU A 132 -1.37 11.71 5.98
N VAL A 133 -2.59 12.00 5.55
CA VAL A 133 -3.03 13.27 4.91
C VAL A 133 -4.49 13.55 5.29
N PRO A 134 -4.77 13.85 6.58
CA PRO A 134 -6.12 14.11 7.05
C PRO A 134 -6.81 15.27 6.29
N GLU A 135 -6.04 16.24 5.81
CA GLU A 135 -6.51 17.42 5.10
C GLU A 135 -7.16 17.13 3.74
N TRP A 136 -6.99 15.94 3.16
CA TRP A 136 -7.67 15.56 1.90
C TRP A 136 -9.15 15.21 2.11
N PHE A 137 -9.56 14.98 3.36
CA PHE A 137 -10.89 14.52 3.73
C PHE A 137 -11.64 15.48 4.66
N ALA A 138 -11.10 16.68 4.85
CA ALA A 138 -11.71 17.77 5.62
C ALA A 138 -12.76 18.53 4.80
#